data_AF-A0A1X2HK33-F1
#
_entry.id   AF-A0A1X2HK33-F1
#
_cell.length_a   1.000
_cell.length_b   1.000
_cell.length_c   1.000
_cell.angle_alpha   90.00
_cell.angle_beta   90.00
_cell.angle_gamma   90.00
#
_symmetry.space_group_name_H-M   'P 1'
#
loop_
_entity.id
_entity.type
_entity.pdbx_description
1 polymer ?
#
loop_
_entity_poly.entity_id
_entity_poly.type
_entity_poly.pdbx_seq_one_letter_code
_entity_poly.pdbx_strand_id
1 'polypeptide(L)' 'STADICLVALDYAGLSADSDKIEEFLRKFPNVKKLVVDLLPSTGRVHILDSKDILSSPQQLDAFNCRTACVKRSK' A
#
# COMPACT_ATOMS: atom_id res chain seq x y z
N SER A 1 -10.19 10.43 22.03
CA SER A 1 -9.28 9.40 21.48
C SER A 1 -9.78 9.04 20.09
N THR A 2 -8.91 9.06 19.08
CA THR A 2 -9.24 8.57 17.73
C THR A 2 -9.10 7.05 17.72
N ALA A 3 -10.05 6.35 17.10
CA ALA A 3 -10.01 4.89 17.01
C ALA A 3 -8.85 4.43 16.12
N ASP A 4 -8.25 3.31 16.50
CA ASP A 4 -7.27 2.62 15.65
C ASP A 4 -7.98 2.01 14.44
N ILE A 5 -7.45 2.27 13.26
CA ILE A 5 -8.00 1.86 11.97
C ILE A 5 -7.12 0.77 11.37
N CYS A 6 -7.77 -0.28 10.87
CA CYS A 6 -7.20 -1.26 9.97
C CYS A 6 -7.80 -1.04 8.58
N LEU A 7 -6.95 -0.80 7.59
CA LEU A 7 -7.37 -0.57 6.21
C LEU A 7 -7.15 -1.84 5.39
N VAL A 8 -8.11 -2.18 4.52
CA VAL A 8 -8.04 -3.38 3.67
C VAL A 8 -8.09 -2.94 2.21
N ALA A 9 -7.15 -3.41 1.39
CA ALA A 9 -7.06 -3.14 -0.04
C ALA A 9 -7.07 -4.46 -0.83
N LEU A 10 -7.71 -4.46 -2.01
CA LEU A 10 -7.88 -5.66 -2.85
C LEU A 10 -6.64 -6.00 -3.72
N ASP A 11 -5.60 -5.16 -3.66
CA ASP A 11 -4.24 -5.38 -4.11
C ASP A 11 -3.41 -4.13 -3.70
N TYR A 12 -2.12 -4.08 -4.09
CA TYR A 12 -1.26 -2.93 -3.81
C TYR A 12 -1.67 -1.65 -4.55
N ALA A 13 -2.28 -1.76 -5.74
CA ALA A 13 -2.77 -0.62 -6.51
C ALA A 13 -4.14 -0.11 -6.03
N GLY A 14 -4.88 -0.91 -5.26
CA GLY A 14 -6.22 -0.63 -4.75
C GLY A 14 -6.27 0.53 -3.74
N LEU A 15 -5.11 0.96 -3.24
CA LEU A 15 -4.98 2.19 -2.46
C LEU A 15 -4.35 3.31 -3.29
N SER A 16 -3.14 3.09 -3.78
CA SER A 16 -2.44 3.97 -4.71
C SER A 16 -1.29 3.20 -5.35
N ALA A 17 -1.03 3.46 -6.63
CA ALA A 17 0.17 2.96 -7.31
C ALA A 17 1.38 3.89 -7.15
N ASP A 18 1.35 4.77 -6.14
CA ASP A 18 2.34 5.82 -5.89
C ASP A 18 2.79 5.75 -4.43
N SER A 19 4.00 5.24 -4.21
CA SER A 19 4.60 5.05 -2.90
C SER A 19 4.59 6.32 -2.04
N ASP A 20 4.85 7.47 -2.66
CA ASP A 20 4.97 8.75 -1.94
C ASP A 20 3.61 9.18 -1.38
N LYS A 21 2.53 8.89 -2.12
CA LYS A 21 1.16 9.16 -1.66
C LYS A 21 0.74 8.24 -0.51
N ILE A 22 1.20 6.99 -0.53
CA ILE A 22 0.97 6.05 0.57
C ILE A 22 1.69 6.54 1.84
N GLU A 23 2.94 6.98 1.70
CA GLU A 23 3.70 7.54 2.81
C GLU A 23 3.01 8.78 3.39
N GLU A 24 2.65 9.75 2.55
CA GLU A 24 1.94 10.97 2.96
C GLU A 24 0.63 10.64 3.68
N PHE A 25 -0.14 9.69 3.15
CA PHE A 25 -1.39 9.23 3.75
C PHE A 25 -1.17 8.66 5.16
N LEU A 26 -0.21 7.75 5.34
CA LEU A 26 0.06 7.13 6.64
C LEU A 26 0.61 8.13 7.66
N ARG A 27 1.39 9.13 7.22
CA ARG A 27 1.84 10.23 8.09
C ARG A 27 0.69 11.16 8.50
N LYS A 28 -0.24 11.42 7.59
CA LYS A 28 -1.42 12.27 7.83
C LYS A 28 -2.45 11.60 8.74
N PHE A 29 -2.57 10.28 8.68
CA PHE A 29 -3.53 9.50 9.46
C PHE A 29 -2.82 8.49 10.38
N PRO A 30 -2.18 8.94 11.48
CA PRO A 30 -1.39 8.08 12.36
C PRO A 30 -2.24 7.07 13.15
N ASN A 31 -3.57 7.18 13.10
CA ASN A 31 -4.49 6.20 13.67
C ASN A 31 -4.71 4.99 12.74
N VAL A 32 -4.25 5.02 11.48
CA VAL A 32 -4.13 3.82 10.64
C VAL A 32 -2.92 3.03 11.14
N LYS A 33 -3.19 1.90 11.80
CA LYS A 33 -2.15 1.05 12.40
C LYS A 33 -1.73 -0.08 11.49
N LYS A 34 -2.70 -0.63 10.74
CA LYS A 34 -2.48 -1.80 9.89
C LYS A 34 -3.05 -1.58 8.50
N LEU A 35 -2.36 -2.13 7.53
CA LEU A 35 -2.77 -2.21 6.14
C LEU A 35 -2.77 -3.68 5.73
N VAL A 36 -3.93 -4.18 5.32
CA VAL A 36 -4.12 -5.53 4.83
C VAL A 36 -4.25 -5.46 3.32
N VAL A 37 -3.33 -6.09 2.61
CA VAL A 37 -3.39 -6.24 1.15
C VAL A 37 -3.89 -7.65 0.86
N ASP A 38 -5.15 -7.75 0.45
CA ASP A 38 -5.78 -9.00 0.03
C ASP A 38 -5.33 -9.34 -1.38
N LEU A 39 -4.49 -10.36 -1.51
CA LEU A 39 -4.03 -10.91 -2.78
C LEU A 39 -4.57 -12.33 -2.97
N LEU A 40 -5.63 -12.73 -2.25
CA LEU A 40 -6.23 -14.06 -2.36
C LEU A 40 -6.67 -14.37 -3.80
N PRO A 41 -7.33 -13.45 -4.54
CA PRO A 41 -7.80 -13.75 -5.88
C PRO A 41 -6.67 -14.02 -6.89
N SER A 42 -5.48 -13.44 -6.68
CA SER A 42 -4.37 -13.49 -7.63
C SER A 42 -3.26 -14.46 -7.22
N THR A 43 -2.97 -14.57 -5.93
CA THR A 43 -1.82 -15.32 -5.39
C THR A 43 -2.17 -16.28 -4.26
N GLY A 44 -3.42 -16.25 -3.76
CA GLY A 44 -3.83 -17.03 -2.59
C GLY A 44 -3.20 -16.56 -1.28
N ARG A 45 -2.74 -15.30 -1.20
CA ARG A 45 -2.05 -14.75 -0.03
C ARG A 45 -2.72 -13.46 0.46
N VAL A 46 -2.50 -13.15 1.72
CA VAL A 46 -2.84 -11.86 2.32
C VAL A 46 -1.58 -11.30 2.97
N HIS A 47 -1.26 -10.03 2.73
CA HIS A 47 -0.16 -9.35 3.40
C HIS A 47 -0.72 -8.43 4.48
N ILE A 48 -0.24 -8.58 5.71
CA ILE A 48 -0.60 -7.72 6.83
C ILE A 48 0.63 -6.90 7.16
N LEU A 49 0.52 -5.58 7.02
CA LEU A 49 1.62 -4.63 7.18
C LEU A 49 1.29 -3.65 8.30
N ASP A 50 2.22 -3.42 9.21
CA ASP A 50 2.11 -2.35 10.19
C ASP A 50 2.55 -1.02 9.57
N SER A 51 1.80 0.06 9.82
CA SER A 51 2.07 1.36 9.20
C SER A 51 3.45 1.92 9.59
N LYS A 52 3.94 1.59 10.78
CA LYS A 52 5.29 1.97 11.22
C LYS A 52 6.37 1.27 10.40
N ASP A 53 6.16 0.00 10.05
CA ASP A 53 7.12 -0.78 9.28
C ASP A 53 7.19 -0.23 7.85
N ILE A 54 6.04 0.09 7.26
CA ILE A 54 5.96 0.73 5.93
C ILE A 54 6.73 2.06 5.92
N LEU A 55 6.55 2.90 6.95
CA LEU A 55 7.23 4.19 7.06
C LEU A 55 8.73 4.09 7.37
N SER A 56 9.20 2.94 7.84
CA SER A 56 10.62 2.71 8.20
C SER A 56 11.38 1.88 7.14
N SER A 57 10.66 1.21 6.25
CA SER A 57 11.23 0.30 5.25
C SER A 57 10.90 0.75 3.83
N PRO A 58 11.88 1.28 3.08
CA PRO A 58 11.70 1.61 1.67
C PRO A 58 11.22 0.42 0.82
N GLN A 59 11.61 -0.81 1.18
CA GLN A 59 11.21 -2.01 0.46
C GLN A 59 9.71 -2.31 0.60
N GLN A 60 9.13 -2.06 1.77
CA GLN A 60 7.69 -2.25 1.97
C GLN A 60 6.88 -1.17 1.25
N LEU A 61 7.42 0.06 1.21
CA LEU A 61 6.80 1.16 0.49
C LEU A 61 6.85 0.96 -1.03
N ASP A 62 7.96 0.42 -1.56
CA ASP A 62 8.12 0.14 -2.99
C ASP A 62 7.19 -0.97 -3.49
N ALA A 63 6.66 -1.83 -2.61
CA ALA A 63 5.61 -2.78 -2.99
C ALA A 63 4.34 -2.10 -3.53
N PHE A 64 4.09 -0.84 -3.17
CA PHE A 64 3.00 -0.02 -3.69
C PHE A 64 3.33 0.66 -5.03
N ASN A 65 4.57 0.59 -5.49
CA ASN A 65 5.01 1.12 -6.78
C ASN A 65 4.63 0.15 -7.92
N CYS A 66 3.33 -0.04 -8.12
CA CYS A 66 2.78 -0.96 -9.12
C CYS A 66 2.62 -0.32 -10.51
N ARG A 67 3.20 0.87 -10.76
CA ARG A 67 3.16 1.51 -12.08
C ARG A 67 4.04 0.74 -13.06
N THR A 68 3.44 -0.10 -13.89
CA THR A 68 4.08 -0.49 -15.15
C THR A 68 4.23 0.75 -16.03
N ALA A 69 5.45 1.00 -16.53
CA ALA A 69 5.68 2.07 -17.51
C ALA A 69 4.64 1.97 -18.63
N CYS A 70 3.99 3.09 -18.97
CA CYS A 70 3.06 3.13 -20.10
C CYS A 70 3.78 2.57 -21.33
N VAL A 71 3.32 1.41 -21.81
CA VAL A 71 3.84 0.84 -23.05
C VAL A 71 3.48 1.83 -24.16
N LYS A 72 4.48 2.57 -24.65
CA LYS A 72 4.29 3.48 -25.78
C LYS A 72 3.77 2.65 -26.95
N ARG A 73 2.52 2.92 -27.36
CA ARG A 73 1.85 2.21 -28.46
C ARG A 73 2.35 2.62 -29.85
N SER A 74 3.41 3.42 -29.94
CA SER A 74 3.98 3.92 -31.20
C SER A 74 5.45 3.53 -31.33
N LYS A 75 5.83 3.03 -32.52
CA LYS A 75 7.18 3.14 -33.07
C LYS A 75 7.42 4.55 -33.59
#